data_AF-A0A5D9CPR5-F1
#
_entry.id   AF-A0A5D9CPR5-F1
#
_cell.length_a   1.000
_cell.length_b   1.000
_cell.length_c   1.000
_cell.angle_alpha   90.00
_cell.angle_beta   90.00
_cell.angle_gamma   90.00
#
_symmetry.space_group_name_H-M   'P 1'
#
loop_
_entity.id
_entity.type
_entity.pdbx_description
1 polymer ?
#
loop_
_entity_poly.entity_id
_entity_poly.type
_entity_poly.pdbx_seq_one_letter_code
_entity_poly.pdbx_strand_id
1 'polypeptide(L)'
;MISIVLYGRNDSYGYNLHKRAALSLNCMAEVLTDENDEILFVDYNTPDDFPTFPEAICDTLTDRAKRLLRIIRIRPSLHNQLFASRTHLKALEPISRNAAVRRSNPANRWILSTNTDMIFVPRGSQSLSEQLAALKDGFYCAPRFEIPETLWESFDRRDPAGVIAETREAGEKFYLNEVVYGMDSILYDAPGDFQLIKRDDLFSIHGFDERMLLGWHVDANISKRLVMRHGKIEDALPFVLGYHCDHTRQTTPAHAHKSVENSADDFYHNLEQQEIPDQSETWGLAGIDLEEIRLTDTVNMAYRQALGKAIDQPLKGLIEARYRPESYDLELGTPEHVLPFLVDLFANAPRNTNLVWLGPKDRIYDLFTSCWRHLGFLTDVSHWQDDGEAIGQADTFIINFGLPKKVEGDAAAALMEQFYTVVTNERDHLEGNKEPRRIIGVNAIHNSFESLMQRFVGCSRTPFSARLRHGYLLRSAFVDSQDWTTEVFPGSAGKKDGNIIRSTGASGHIFYGPYANLMPGNYRVDISLSRSWNHSPTSKLHLEIMQGERTIEVVKIKLFGPRKIISLPLQIAARDLSLPIEVRLHSVGKSNVALERVTVKRVRLADA
;
A
#
# COMPACT_ATOMS: atom_id res chain seq x y z
N MET A 1 19.69 -8.87 -28.71
CA MET A 1 20.55 -10.07 -28.58
C MET A 1 20.41 -10.73 -27.20
N ILE A 2 20.28 -9.94 -26.13
CA ILE A 2 20.14 -10.37 -24.73
C ILE A 2 18.88 -9.75 -24.13
N SER A 3 18.10 -10.54 -23.38
CA SER A 3 17.08 -10.00 -22.47
C SER A 3 17.57 -10.18 -21.04
N ILE A 4 17.86 -9.08 -20.34
CA ILE A 4 18.16 -9.14 -18.91
C ILE A 4 16.84 -9.29 -18.16
N VAL A 5 16.74 -10.25 -17.24
CA VAL A 5 15.54 -10.47 -16.41
C VAL A 5 15.84 -10.21 -14.94
N LEU A 6 15.06 -9.30 -14.37
CA LEU A 6 15.16 -8.79 -13.00
C LEU A 6 13.78 -8.80 -12.35
N TYR A 7 13.74 -8.75 -11.03
CA TYR A 7 12.51 -8.55 -10.29
C TYR A 7 12.76 -7.73 -9.04
N GLY A 8 11.70 -7.17 -8.48
CA GLY A 8 11.76 -6.47 -7.21
C GLY A 8 10.42 -5.92 -6.78
N ARG A 9 10.44 -5.15 -5.71
CA ARG A 9 9.27 -4.56 -5.08
C ARG A 9 9.63 -3.19 -4.51
N ASN A 10 8.69 -2.26 -4.55
CA ASN A 10 8.89 -0.92 -4.00
C ASN A 10 8.70 -0.90 -2.46
N ASP A 11 9.67 -1.44 -1.72
CA ASP A 11 9.62 -1.55 -0.25
C ASP A 11 10.96 -1.29 0.48
N SER A 12 11.97 -0.74 -0.21
CA SER A 12 13.30 -0.42 0.34
C SER A 12 14.05 -1.63 0.94
N TYR A 13 13.85 -2.83 0.40
CA TYR A 13 14.52 -4.07 0.79
C TYR A 13 16.07 -3.96 0.90
N GLY A 14 16.61 -4.28 2.08
CA GLY A 14 18.05 -4.41 2.31
C GLY A 14 18.84 -3.11 2.19
N TYR A 15 18.36 -2.02 2.78
CA TYR A 15 19.02 -0.70 2.88
C TYR A 15 19.41 -0.02 1.55
N ASN A 16 19.02 1.24 1.38
CA ASN A 16 19.39 2.09 0.24
C ASN A 16 19.18 1.43 -1.16
N LEU A 17 18.15 0.57 -1.25
CA LEU A 17 17.76 -0.16 -2.46
C LEU A 17 17.63 0.76 -3.67
N HIS A 18 17.09 1.98 -3.49
CA HIS A 18 16.88 2.94 -4.57
C HIS A 18 18.20 3.36 -5.25
N LYS A 19 19.30 3.51 -4.50
CA LYS A 19 20.60 3.84 -5.08
C LYS A 19 21.21 2.61 -5.75
N ARG A 20 21.18 1.47 -5.07
CA ARG A 20 21.74 0.20 -5.56
C ARG A 20 21.11 -0.25 -6.88
N ALA A 21 19.78 -0.25 -6.96
CA ALA A 21 19.06 -0.58 -8.17
C ALA A 21 19.29 0.41 -9.31
N ALA A 22 19.37 1.71 -9.02
CA ALA A 22 19.67 2.70 -10.04
C ALA A 22 21.09 2.53 -10.60
N LEU A 23 22.09 2.25 -9.74
CA LEU A 23 23.46 1.92 -10.18
C LEU A 23 23.44 0.70 -11.11
N SER A 24 22.82 -0.40 -10.65
CA SER A 24 22.74 -1.66 -11.39
C SER A 24 22.07 -1.47 -12.75
N LEU A 25 20.85 -0.92 -12.79
CA LEU A 25 20.09 -0.71 -14.03
C LEU A 25 20.81 0.20 -15.02
N ASN A 26 21.44 1.28 -14.54
CA ASN A 26 22.17 2.19 -15.42
C ASN A 26 23.44 1.54 -15.98
N CYS A 27 24.19 0.79 -15.18
CA CYS A 27 25.38 0.07 -15.63
C CYS A 27 25.03 -1.07 -16.59
N MET A 28 23.98 -1.83 -16.30
CA MET A 28 23.45 -2.86 -17.20
C MET A 28 23.04 -2.26 -18.55
N ALA A 29 22.31 -1.14 -18.53
CA ALA A 29 21.90 -0.46 -19.76
C ALA A 29 23.11 0.03 -20.59
N GLU A 30 24.17 0.51 -19.93
CA GLU A 30 25.39 1.00 -20.58
C GLU A 30 26.11 -0.09 -21.37
N VAL A 31 26.15 -1.32 -20.83
CA VAL A 31 26.86 -2.44 -21.48
C VAL A 31 26.02 -3.18 -22.53
N LEU A 32 24.74 -2.84 -22.70
CA LEU A 32 23.84 -3.40 -23.72
C LEU A 32 23.81 -2.52 -24.97
N THR A 33 24.40 -2.95 -26.09
CA THR A 33 24.55 -2.15 -27.32
C THR A 33 23.80 -2.65 -28.54
N ASP A 34 23.19 -3.83 -28.50
CA ASP A 34 22.40 -4.35 -29.63
C ASP A 34 21.01 -3.71 -29.68
N GLU A 35 20.46 -3.55 -30.88
CA GLU A 35 19.16 -2.91 -31.08
C GLU A 35 17.99 -3.71 -30.47
N ASN A 36 18.15 -5.03 -30.30
CA ASN A 36 17.12 -5.90 -29.73
C ASN A 36 17.30 -6.11 -28.22
N ASP A 37 18.36 -5.58 -27.63
CA ASP A 37 18.59 -5.72 -26.18
C ASP A 37 17.49 -5.06 -25.38
N GLU A 38 17.16 -5.67 -24.25
CA GLU A 38 16.13 -5.16 -23.35
C GLU A 38 16.43 -5.55 -21.90
N ILE A 39 15.83 -4.78 -20.99
CA ILE A 39 15.82 -5.09 -19.56
C ILE A 39 14.37 -5.28 -19.15
N LEU A 40 14.02 -6.50 -18.77
CA LEU A 40 12.71 -6.85 -18.22
C LEU A 40 12.79 -6.81 -16.70
N PHE A 41 12.06 -5.87 -16.10
CA PHE A 41 11.92 -5.76 -14.66
C PHE A 41 10.51 -6.17 -14.26
N VAL A 42 10.39 -7.17 -13.40
CA VAL A 42 9.09 -7.55 -12.83
C VAL A 42 8.89 -6.86 -11.49
N ASP A 43 7.99 -5.88 -11.46
CA ASP A 43 7.53 -5.27 -10.23
C ASP A 43 6.47 -6.16 -9.59
N TYR A 44 6.79 -6.74 -8.44
CA TYR A 44 5.98 -7.78 -7.82
C TYR A 44 5.31 -7.27 -6.54
N ASN A 45 3.98 -7.28 -6.54
CA ASN A 45 3.11 -7.07 -5.38
C ASN A 45 3.28 -5.69 -4.71
N THR A 46 3.90 -4.71 -5.39
CA THR A 46 3.90 -3.32 -4.93
C THR A 46 2.44 -2.85 -4.74
N PRO A 47 2.09 -2.26 -3.58
CA PRO A 47 0.72 -1.79 -3.33
C PRO A 47 0.20 -0.88 -4.44
N ASP A 48 -1.09 -0.98 -4.76
CA ASP A 48 -1.70 -0.23 -5.88
C ASP A 48 -1.69 1.31 -5.66
N ASP A 49 -1.41 1.75 -4.43
CA ASP A 49 -1.18 3.16 -4.10
C ASP A 49 0.16 3.70 -4.62
N PHE A 50 1.15 2.82 -4.79
CA PHE A 50 2.50 3.21 -5.13
C PHE A 50 2.79 2.96 -6.61
N PRO A 51 3.68 3.79 -7.20
CA PRO A 51 4.24 3.47 -8.51
C PRO A 51 5.10 2.21 -8.40
N THR A 52 5.34 1.56 -9.54
CA THR A 52 6.33 0.46 -9.58
C THR A 52 7.70 0.94 -9.14
N PHE A 53 8.55 0.02 -8.71
CA PHE A 53 9.86 0.38 -8.19
C PHE A 53 10.72 1.16 -9.21
N PRO A 54 10.82 0.77 -10.50
CA PRO A 54 11.58 1.58 -11.44
C PRO A 54 10.96 2.95 -11.76
N GLU A 55 9.63 3.09 -11.69
CA GLU A 55 8.99 4.41 -11.77
C GLU A 55 9.37 5.31 -10.59
N ALA A 56 9.47 4.74 -9.38
CA ALA A 56 9.83 5.46 -8.16
C ALA A 56 11.26 6.02 -8.16
N ILE A 57 12.16 5.43 -8.97
CA ILE A 57 13.56 5.87 -9.12
C ILE A 57 13.86 6.47 -10.50
N CYS A 58 12.84 6.72 -11.32
CA CYS A 58 12.98 7.13 -12.72
C CYS A 58 13.83 8.40 -12.91
N ASP A 59 13.79 9.34 -11.97
CA ASP A 59 14.59 10.58 -11.98
C ASP A 59 16.11 10.34 -11.79
N THR A 60 16.48 9.12 -11.41
CA THR A 60 17.86 8.69 -11.19
C THR A 60 18.40 7.76 -12.29
N LEU A 61 17.53 7.36 -13.23
CA LEU A 61 17.89 6.51 -14.36
C LEU A 61 18.35 7.33 -15.56
N THR A 62 19.32 6.79 -16.32
CA THR A 62 19.78 7.38 -17.58
C THR A 62 18.73 7.22 -18.68
N ASP A 63 18.79 8.05 -19.72
CA ASP A 63 17.87 7.92 -20.86
C ASP A 63 18.01 6.59 -21.58
N ARG A 64 19.22 6.00 -21.59
CA ARG A 64 19.46 4.66 -22.14
C ARG A 64 18.72 3.60 -21.33
N ALA A 65 18.86 3.62 -20.00
CA ALA A 65 18.15 2.70 -19.12
C ALA A 65 16.63 2.81 -19.30
N LYS A 66 16.08 4.04 -19.32
CA LYS A 66 14.64 4.26 -19.53
C LYS A 66 14.10 3.69 -20.84
N ARG A 67 14.89 3.72 -21.92
CA ARG A 67 14.49 3.16 -23.23
C ARG A 67 14.50 1.63 -23.25
N LEU A 68 15.52 1.02 -22.64
CA LEU A 68 15.68 -0.44 -22.61
C LEU A 68 14.74 -1.11 -21.61
N LEU A 69 14.30 -0.39 -20.57
CA LEU A 69 13.51 -0.95 -19.49
C LEU A 69 12.05 -1.20 -19.91
N ARG A 70 11.61 -2.43 -19.69
CA ARG A 70 10.24 -2.92 -19.77
C ARG A 70 9.82 -3.39 -18.39
N ILE A 71 8.78 -2.79 -17.82
CA ILE A 71 8.33 -3.12 -16.48
C ILE A 71 7.08 -3.96 -16.59
N ILE A 72 7.10 -5.18 -16.07
CA ILE A 72 5.92 -6.04 -15.98
C ILE A 72 5.40 -5.97 -14.56
N ARG A 73 4.17 -5.51 -14.36
CA ARG A 73 3.59 -5.35 -13.03
C ARG A 73 2.74 -6.57 -12.67
N ILE A 74 3.09 -7.24 -11.57
CA ILE A 74 2.25 -8.25 -10.92
C ILE A 74 1.58 -7.59 -9.71
N ARG A 75 0.28 -7.37 -9.79
CA ARG A 75 -0.48 -6.63 -8.76
C ARG A 75 -0.72 -7.45 -7.48
N PRO A 76 -0.95 -6.79 -6.33
CA PRO A 76 -1.23 -7.48 -5.07
C PRO A 76 -2.40 -8.46 -5.12
N SER A 77 -3.47 -8.12 -5.85
CA SER A 77 -4.64 -9.00 -6.03
C SER A 77 -4.27 -10.36 -6.60
N LEU A 78 -3.39 -10.39 -7.62
CA LEU A 78 -2.94 -11.64 -8.24
C LEU A 78 -2.07 -12.46 -7.28
N HIS A 79 -1.20 -11.79 -6.51
CA HIS A 79 -0.41 -12.46 -5.47
C HIS A 79 -1.32 -13.06 -4.38
N ASN A 80 -2.30 -12.31 -3.89
CA ASN A 80 -3.22 -12.75 -2.85
C ASN A 80 -4.06 -13.94 -3.31
N GLN A 81 -4.55 -13.90 -4.55
CA GLN A 81 -5.37 -14.97 -5.14
C GLN A 81 -4.58 -16.26 -5.34
N LEU A 82 -3.36 -16.18 -5.87
CA LEU A 82 -2.64 -17.37 -6.34
C LEU A 82 -1.59 -17.89 -5.35
N PHE A 83 -0.97 -17.04 -4.54
CA PHE A 83 0.27 -17.39 -3.86
C PHE A 83 0.31 -17.08 -2.36
N ALA A 84 -0.41 -16.06 -1.87
CA ALA A 84 -0.28 -15.59 -0.48
C ALA A 84 -0.57 -16.67 0.59
N SER A 85 -1.39 -17.67 0.27
CA SER A 85 -1.67 -18.80 1.18
C SER A 85 -0.51 -19.81 1.31
N ARG A 86 0.48 -19.74 0.42
CA ARG A 86 1.59 -20.71 0.29
C ARG A 86 2.97 -20.11 0.58
N THR A 87 3.05 -18.81 0.87
CA THR A 87 4.32 -18.11 1.04
C THR A 87 4.22 -16.99 2.06
N HIS A 88 5.33 -16.72 2.74
CA HIS A 88 5.51 -15.56 3.59
C HIS A 88 6.20 -14.38 2.85
N LEU A 89 6.75 -14.64 1.65
CA LEU A 89 7.50 -13.69 0.86
C LEU A 89 6.58 -12.69 0.16
N LYS A 90 7.06 -11.46 0.02
CA LYS A 90 6.34 -10.37 -0.65
C LYS A 90 6.67 -10.24 -2.13
N ALA A 91 7.76 -10.85 -2.58
CA ALA A 91 8.15 -11.00 -3.97
C ALA A 91 8.57 -12.46 -4.22
N LEU A 92 8.14 -13.03 -5.35
CA LEU A 92 8.38 -14.44 -5.67
C LEU A 92 9.29 -14.55 -6.89
N GLU A 93 10.54 -14.94 -6.64
CA GLU A 93 11.58 -15.05 -7.66
C GLU A 93 11.19 -15.94 -8.85
N PRO A 94 10.82 -17.22 -8.69
CA PRO A 94 10.58 -18.09 -9.84
C PRO A 94 9.41 -17.59 -10.70
N ILE A 95 8.33 -17.12 -10.07
CA ILE A 95 7.17 -16.54 -10.75
C ILE A 95 7.58 -15.30 -11.55
N SER A 96 8.37 -14.43 -10.94
CA SER A 96 8.82 -13.18 -11.58
C SER A 96 9.75 -13.46 -12.76
N ARG A 97 10.78 -14.27 -12.57
CA ARG A 97 11.72 -14.62 -13.64
C ARG A 97 11.00 -15.28 -14.81
N ASN A 98 10.08 -16.22 -14.55
CA ASN A 98 9.30 -16.84 -15.62
C ASN A 98 8.35 -15.87 -16.33
N ALA A 99 7.69 -14.97 -15.59
CA ALA A 99 6.82 -13.97 -16.18
C ALA A 99 7.58 -13.05 -17.16
N ALA A 100 8.81 -12.68 -16.80
CA ALA A 100 9.73 -11.94 -17.67
C ALA A 100 10.18 -12.77 -18.88
N VAL A 101 10.70 -13.98 -18.65
CA VAL A 101 11.20 -14.87 -19.72
C VAL A 101 10.14 -15.11 -20.78
N ARG A 102 8.89 -15.39 -20.38
CA ARG A 102 7.81 -15.58 -21.35
C ARG A 102 7.50 -14.36 -22.21
N ARG A 103 7.75 -13.16 -21.70
CA ARG A 103 7.48 -11.87 -22.35
C ARG A 103 8.73 -11.25 -22.98
N SER A 104 9.86 -11.97 -22.93
CA SER A 104 11.12 -11.59 -23.56
C SER A 104 11.04 -11.62 -25.09
N ASN A 105 11.75 -10.68 -25.70
CA ASN A 105 11.86 -10.50 -27.13
C ASN A 105 12.29 -11.81 -27.80
N PRO A 106 11.47 -12.40 -28.69
CA PRO A 106 11.80 -13.66 -29.35
C PRO A 106 13.01 -13.56 -30.29
N ALA A 107 13.45 -12.36 -30.68
CA ALA A 107 14.69 -12.15 -31.43
C ALA A 107 15.95 -12.33 -30.55
N ASN A 108 15.80 -12.32 -29.22
CA ASN A 108 16.93 -12.47 -28.30
C ASN A 108 17.25 -13.95 -28.09
N ARG A 109 18.51 -14.31 -28.36
CA ARG A 109 19.06 -15.66 -28.15
C ARG A 109 19.26 -15.95 -26.67
N TRP A 110 19.66 -14.93 -25.90
CA TRP A 110 20.09 -15.08 -24.52
C TRP A 110 19.11 -14.43 -23.55
N ILE A 111 18.89 -15.11 -22.43
CA ILE A 111 18.35 -14.55 -21.19
C ILE A 111 19.52 -14.42 -20.21
N LEU A 112 19.73 -13.22 -19.69
CA LEU A 112 20.61 -13.01 -18.53
C LEU A 112 19.75 -12.86 -17.28
N SER A 113 19.69 -13.92 -16.48
CA SER A 113 19.04 -13.91 -15.17
C SER A 113 20.01 -13.39 -14.12
N THR A 114 19.64 -12.30 -13.45
CA THR A 114 20.48 -11.60 -12.47
C THR A 114 19.63 -10.83 -11.45
N ASN A 115 20.25 -9.99 -10.63
CA ASN A 115 19.66 -9.25 -9.52
C ASN A 115 19.92 -7.74 -9.63
N THR A 116 19.14 -6.94 -8.90
CA THR A 116 19.12 -5.46 -8.99
C THR A 116 20.27 -4.76 -8.27
N ASP A 117 21.31 -5.50 -7.93
CA ASP A 117 22.49 -5.09 -7.18
C ASP A 117 23.79 -5.45 -7.89
N MET A 118 23.68 -5.95 -9.13
CA MET A 118 24.83 -6.32 -9.94
C MET A 118 25.31 -5.17 -10.82
N ILE A 119 26.63 -5.00 -10.87
CA ILE A 119 27.35 -4.17 -11.84
C ILE A 119 28.18 -5.12 -12.70
N PHE A 120 27.93 -5.09 -14.01
CA PHE A 120 28.69 -5.89 -14.96
C PHE A 120 29.82 -5.09 -15.57
N VAL A 121 31.01 -5.67 -15.52
CA VAL A 121 32.24 -5.06 -16.02
C VAL A 121 32.78 -5.96 -17.15
N PRO A 122 32.47 -5.66 -18.42
CA PRO A 122 32.98 -6.42 -19.57
C PRO A 122 34.51 -6.47 -19.58
N ARG A 123 35.08 -7.55 -20.09
CA ARG A 123 36.53 -7.68 -20.27
C ARG A 123 36.92 -7.02 -21.60
N GLY A 124 38.03 -6.28 -21.64
CA GLY A 124 38.45 -5.56 -22.85
C GLY A 124 37.62 -4.32 -23.16
N SER A 125 37.61 -3.90 -24.43
CA SER A 125 36.98 -2.65 -24.89
C SER A 125 35.58 -2.82 -25.49
N GLN A 126 35.11 -4.07 -25.63
CA GLN A 126 33.82 -4.40 -26.22
C GLN A 126 32.71 -4.34 -25.16
N SER A 127 31.49 -4.06 -25.60
CA SER A 127 30.30 -4.12 -24.74
C SER A 127 29.97 -5.56 -24.32
N LEU A 128 29.06 -5.73 -23.35
CA LEU A 128 28.60 -7.07 -22.99
C LEU A 128 27.89 -7.73 -24.18
N SER A 129 27.10 -6.98 -24.93
CA SER A 129 26.43 -7.48 -26.14
C SER A 129 27.45 -8.02 -27.15
N GLU A 130 28.48 -7.25 -27.46
CA GLU A 130 29.52 -7.63 -28.42
C GLU A 130 30.31 -8.87 -27.95
N GLN A 131 30.65 -8.94 -26.66
CA GLN A 131 31.34 -10.09 -26.08
C GLN A 131 30.50 -11.38 -26.17
N LEU A 132 29.20 -11.29 -25.90
CA LEU A 132 28.31 -12.45 -25.83
C LEU A 132 27.76 -12.89 -27.20
N ALA A 133 27.82 -12.03 -28.21
CA ALA A 133 27.29 -12.31 -29.56
C ALA A 133 27.91 -13.57 -30.19
N ALA A 134 29.22 -13.76 -30.01
CA ALA A 134 29.99 -14.85 -30.61
C ALA A 134 30.03 -16.13 -29.76
N LEU A 135 29.37 -16.14 -28.59
CA LEU A 135 29.36 -17.33 -27.73
C LEU A 135 28.66 -18.50 -28.42
N LYS A 136 29.17 -19.70 -28.15
CA LYS A 136 28.52 -20.94 -28.54
C LYS A 136 27.26 -21.14 -27.71
N ASP A 137 26.41 -22.04 -28.18
CA ASP A 137 25.25 -22.47 -27.40
C ASP A 137 25.72 -23.14 -26.11
N GLY A 138 25.08 -22.82 -24.98
CA GLY A 138 25.44 -23.37 -23.68
C GLY A 138 24.75 -22.62 -22.54
N PHE A 139 25.20 -22.89 -21.32
CA PHE A 139 24.81 -22.21 -20.10
C PHE A 139 26.07 -21.65 -19.44
N TYR A 140 26.10 -20.33 -19.22
CA TYR A 140 27.31 -19.63 -18.76
C TYR A 140 27.08 -18.94 -17.41
N CYS A 141 28.06 -19.06 -16.52
CA CYS A 141 28.10 -18.35 -15.23
C CYS A 141 29.37 -17.51 -15.10
N ALA A 142 29.28 -16.40 -14.36
CA ALA A 142 30.42 -15.54 -14.02
C ALA A 142 30.62 -15.50 -12.51
N PRO A 143 31.85 -15.27 -12.02
CA PRO A 143 32.08 -15.09 -10.59
C PRO A 143 31.46 -13.79 -10.08
N ARG A 144 31.01 -13.83 -8.83
CA ARG A 144 30.51 -12.71 -8.04
C ARG A 144 31.62 -12.13 -7.17
N PHE A 145 31.83 -10.82 -7.26
CA PHE A 145 32.73 -10.07 -6.38
C PHE A 145 31.95 -9.10 -5.51
N GLU A 146 32.21 -9.08 -4.21
CA GLU A 146 31.51 -8.16 -3.30
C GLU A 146 32.12 -6.75 -3.34
N ILE A 147 31.27 -5.74 -3.51
CA ILE A 147 31.61 -4.34 -3.28
C ILE A 147 31.09 -3.94 -1.90
N PRO A 148 31.95 -3.55 -0.95
CA PRO A 148 31.51 -3.08 0.36
C PRO A 148 30.55 -1.89 0.27
N GLU A 149 29.56 -1.83 1.17
CA GLU A 149 28.52 -0.79 1.17
C GLU A 149 29.05 0.64 1.01
N THR A 150 30.03 1.04 1.82
CA THR A 150 30.57 2.41 1.78
C THR A 150 31.20 2.76 0.42
N LEU A 151 31.71 1.77 -0.31
CA LEU A 151 32.33 2.00 -1.62
C LEU A 151 31.27 2.17 -2.71
N TRP A 152 30.31 1.25 -2.87
CA TRP A 152 29.28 1.49 -3.89
C TRP A 152 28.38 2.69 -3.52
N GLU A 153 28.25 3.03 -2.24
CA GLU A 153 27.56 4.24 -1.79
C GLU A 153 28.26 5.54 -2.25
N SER A 154 29.55 5.53 -2.61
CA SER A 154 30.23 6.72 -3.14
C SER A 154 30.00 6.93 -4.64
N PHE A 155 29.60 5.90 -5.37
CA PHE A 155 29.42 5.96 -6.82
C PHE A 155 28.32 6.95 -7.25
N ASP A 156 28.55 7.64 -8.38
CA ASP A 156 27.52 8.46 -9.04
C ASP A 156 26.66 7.60 -9.96
N ARG A 157 25.46 7.28 -9.50
CA ARG A 157 24.48 6.48 -10.27
C ARG A 157 24.08 7.08 -11.61
N ARG A 158 24.37 8.35 -11.90
CA ARG A 158 24.09 8.97 -13.20
C ARG A 158 25.22 8.85 -14.22
N ASP A 159 26.41 8.40 -13.81
CA ASP A 159 27.55 8.16 -14.69
C ASP A 159 27.91 6.66 -14.74
N PRO A 160 27.11 5.82 -15.42
CA PRO A 160 27.34 4.38 -15.45
C PRO A 160 28.69 3.99 -16.06
N ALA A 161 29.19 4.74 -17.06
CA ALA A 161 30.49 4.47 -17.65
C ALA A 161 31.63 4.73 -16.65
N GLY A 162 31.56 5.84 -15.91
CA GLY A 162 32.47 6.14 -14.80
C GLY A 162 32.40 5.08 -13.70
N VAL A 163 31.20 4.67 -13.30
CA VAL A 163 30.98 3.63 -12.28
C VAL A 163 31.58 2.28 -12.71
N ILE A 164 31.40 1.86 -13.96
CA ILE A 164 32.01 0.62 -14.48
C ILE A 164 33.54 0.71 -14.43
N ALA A 165 34.12 1.87 -14.79
CA ALA A 165 35.56 2.09 -14.75
C ALA A 165 36.10 2.10 -13.31
N GLU A 166 35.42 2.80 -12.39
CA GLU A 166 35.77 2.87 -10.97
C GLU A 166 35.65 1.50 -10.30
N THR A 167 34.60 0.74 -10.62
CA THR A 167 34.41 -0.64 -10.13
C THR A 167 35.54 -1.54 -10.58
N ARG A 168 35.99 -1.42 -11.84
CA ARG A 168 37.15 -2.16 -12.35
C ARG A 168 38.43 -1.81 -11.58
N GLU A 169 38.73 -0.52 -11.42
CA GLU A 169 39.91 -0.08 -10.67
C GLU A 169 39.85 -0.57 -9.22
N ALA A 170 38.69 -0.41 -8.56
CA ALA A 170 38.47 -0.84 -7.20
C ALA A 170 38.67 -2.36 -7.02
N GLY A 171 38.19 -3.16 -7.97
CA GLY A 171 38.36 -4.60 -7.96
C GLY A 171 39.83 -5.02 -7.90
N GLU A 172 40.69 -4.35 -8.66
CA GLU A 172 42.13 -4.61 -8.72
C GLU A 172 42.88 -3.98 -7.52
N LYS A 173 42.58 -2.72 -7.19
CA LYS A 173 43.32 -1.93 -6.21
C LYS A 173 42.99 -2.26 -4.77
N PHE A 174 41.73 -2.61 -4.49
CA PHE A 174 41.25 -2.94 -3.15
C PHE A 174 41.11 -4.46 -2.94
N TYR A 175 41.66 -5.26 -3.84
CA TYR A 175 41.71 -6.73 -3.73
C TYR A 175 40.32 -7.37 -3.61
N LEU A 176 39.32 -6.85 -4.34
CA LEU A 176 37.95 -7.40 -4.32
C LEU A 176 37.78 -8.60 -5.27
N ASN A 177 38.70 -8.79 -6.21
CA ASN A 177 38.62 -9.82 -7.26
C ASN A 177 39.00 -11.23 -6.73
N GLU A 178 38.28 -11.74 -5.72
CA GLU A 178 38.40 -13.12 -5.25
C GLU A 178 37.42 -14.03 -5.99
N VAL A 179 37.93 -14.99 -6.76
CA VAL A 179 37.09 -15.98 -7.44
C VAL A 179 36.80 -17.13 -6.48
N VAL A 180 35.53 -17.31 -6.12
CA VAL A 180 35.06 -18.39 -5.25
C VAL A 180 34.34 -19.45 -6.07
N TYR A 181 34.90 -20.65 -6.13
CA TYR A 181 34.32 -21.79 -6.84
C TYR A 181 33.32 -22.56 -5.98
N GLY A 182 32.22 -22.98 -6.59
CA GLY A 182 31.21 -23.85 -6.01
C GLY A 182 31.31 -25.30 -6.49
N MET A 183 30.20 -26.04 -6.38
CA MET A 183 30.08 -27.39 -6.97
C MET A 183 30.05 -27.31 -8.50
N ASP A 184 30.39 -28.40 -9.20
CA ASP A 184 30.40 -28.46 -10.68
C ASP A 184 29.07 -28.03 -11.33
N SER A 185 27.93 -28.29 -10.68
CA SER A 185 26.59 -27.90 -11.13
C SER A 185 26.19 -26.46 -10.77
N ILE A 186 27.11 -25.66 -10.23
CA ILE A 186 26.93 -24.27 -9.80
C ILE A 186 28.06 -23.37 -10.34
N LEU A 187 29.29 -23.91 -10.45
CA LEU A 187 30.55 -23.29 -10.86
C LEU A 187 31.08 -22.21 -9.89
N TYR A 188 30.31 -21.18 -9.59
CA TYR A 188 30.72 -20.06 -8.72
C TYR A 188 29.77 -19.86 -7.53
N ASP A 189 30.27 -19.28 -6.45
CA ASP A 189 29.40 -18.86 -5.33
C ASP A 189 28.29 -17.90 -5.81
N ALA A 190 27.12 -18.01 -5.17
CA ALA A 190 25.91 -17.24 -5.49
C ALA A 190 25.57 -17.22 -7.00
N PRO A 191 25.19 -18.38 -7.57
CA PRO A 191 25.04 -18.54 -9.02
C PRO A 191 23.96 -17.62 -9.61
N GLY A 192 22.97 -17.18 -8.84
CA GLY A 192 21.87 -16.33 -9.30
C GLY A 192 22.27 -14.92 -9.75
N ASP A 193 23.49 -14.48 -9.44
CA ASP A 193 23.96 -13.13 -9.79
C ASP A 193 24.37 -13.01 -11.27
N PHE A 194 24.76 -14.11 -11.92
CA PHE A 194 24.97 -14.14 -13.36
C PHE A 194 24.68 -15.53 -13.94
N GLN A 195 23.52 -15.68 -14.56
CA GLN A 195 23.13 -16.88 -15.31
C GLN A 195 22.74 -16.49 -16.74
N LEU A 196 23.65 -16.71 -17.69
CA LEU A 196 23.37 -16.50 -19.11
C LEU A 196 22.90 -17.82 -19.74
N ILE A 197 21.62 -17.85 -20.08
CA ILE A 197 20.89 -19.06 -20.46
C ILE A 197 20.31 -18.85 -21.86
N LYS A 198 20.36 -19.87 -22.73
CA LYS A 198 19.63 -19.79 -24.00
C LYS A 198 18.14 -19.64 -23.72
N ARG A 199 17.51 -18.68 -24.41
CA ARG A 199 16.07 -18.46 -24.30
C ARG A 199 15.28 -19.75 -24.60
N ASP A 200 15.65 -20.45 -25.67
CA ASP A 200 14.98 -21.70 -26.08
C ASP A 200 15.08 -22.81 -25.03
N ASP A 201 16.17 -22.87 -24.25
CA ASP A 201 16.30 -23.86 -23.19
C ASP A 201 15.27 -23.61 -22.10
N LEU A 202 15.15 -22.36 -21.64
CA LEU A 202 14.13 -21.98 -20.65
C LEU A 202 12.71 -22.29 -21.14
N PHE A 203 12.40 -22.00 -22.40
CA PHE A 203 11.09 -22.36 -22.96
C PHE A 203 10.87 -23.88 -22.99
N SER A 204 11.89 -24.66 -23.32
CA SER A 204 11.78 -26.12 -23.43
C SER A 204 11.67 -26.85 -22.09
N ILE A 205 12.23 -26.30 -21.01
CA ILE A 205 12.14 -26.89 -19.66
C ILE A 205 11.05 -26.25 -18.81
N HIS A 206 10.32 -25.27 -19.38
CA HIS A 206 9.29 -24.46 -18.73
C HIS A 206 9.82 -23.51 -17.63
N GLY A 207 11.04 -23.02 -17.78
CA GLY A 207 11.63 -21.99 -16.93
C GLY A 207 12.08 -22.49 -15.55
N PHE A 208 12.00 -21.60 -14.57
CA PHE A 208 12.28 -21.84 -13.15
C PHE A 208 11.12 -22.59 -12.48
N ASP A 209 11.39 -23.40 -11.46
CA ASP A 209 10.36 -24.20 -10.77
C ASP A 209 9.43 -23.33 -9.90
N GLU A 210 8.18 -23.17 -10.34
CA GLU A 210 7.20 -22.27 -9.70
C GLU A 210 6.63 -22.81 -8.39
N ARG A 211 7.02 -24.02 -7.98
CA ARG A 211 6.71 -24.57 -6.66
C ARG A 211 7.62 -24.01 -5.58
N MET A 212 8.75 -23.39 -5.96
CA MET A 212 9.77 -22.85 -5.06
C MET A 212 9.38 -21.50 -4.42
N LEU A 213 8.30 -21.50 -3.65
CA LEU A 213 7.66 -20.28 -3.13
C LEU A 213 8.23 -19.78 -1.78
N LEU A 214 9.23 -20.45 -1.22
CA LEU A 214 9.74 -20.16 0.13
C LEU A 214 11.11 -19.44 0.12
N GLY A 215 11.68 -19.16 -1.05
CA GLY A 215 12.99 -18.53 -1.20
C GLY A 215 14.15 -19.52 -1.09
N TRP A 216 15.35 -19.05 -1.45
CA TRP A 216 16.58 -19.85 -1.58
C TRP A 216 16.50 -20.99 -2.63
N HIS A 217 17.68 -21.37 -3.14
CA HIS A 217 17.94 -22.47 -4.07
C HIS A 217 17.33 -22.38 -5.49
N VAL A 218 16.59 -21.33 -5.82
CA VAL A 218 15.93 -21.17 -7.14
C VAL A 218 16.96 -21.12 -8.27
N ASP A 219 18.04 -20.40 -8.05
CA ASP A 219 19.19 -20.27 -8.93
C ASP A 219 20.01 -21.58 -9.06
N ALA A 220 20.23 -22.28 -7.94
CA ALA A 220 20.88 -23.59 -7.93
C ALA A 220 20.02 -24.66 -8.64
N ASN A 221 18.69 -24.62 -8.47
CA ASN A 221 17.76 -25.52 -9.16
C ASN A 221 17.87 -25.36 -10.68
N ILE A 222 17.75 -24.14 -11.21
CA ILE A 222 17.85 -23.92 -12.65
C ILE A 222 19.24 -24.29 -13.18
N SER A 223 20.28 -24.01 -12.41
CA SER A 223 21.66 -24.37 -12.75
C SER A 223 21.81 -25.88 -12.93
N LYS A 224 21.33 -26.68 -11.97
CA LYS A 224 21.36 -28.15 -12.06
C LYS A 224 20.57 -28.67 -13.26
N ARG A 225 19.40 -28.12 -13.55
CA ARG A 225 18.59 -28.50 -14.74
C ARG A 225 19.34 -28.23 -16.04
N LEU A 226 20.01 -27.10 -16.14
CA LEU A 226 20.79 -26.73 -17.34
C LEU A 226 22.08 -27.55 -17.46
N VAL A 227 22.70 -27.96 -16.35
CA VAL A 227 23.82 -28.92 -16.36
C VAL A 227 23.36 -30.29 -16.83
N MET A 228 22.18 -30.77 -16.43
CA MET A 228 21.62 -32.02 -16.97
C MET A 228 21.43 -31.95 -18.49
N ARG A 229 21.13 -30.76 -19.02
CA ARG A 229 20.93 -30.52 -20.46
C ARG A 229 22.21 -30.42 -21.26
N HIS A 230 23.17 -29.63 -20.76
CA HIS A 230 24.40 -29.28 -21.48
C HIS A 230 25.62 -30.11 -21.05
N GLY A 231 25.49 -30.89 -19.98
CA GLY A 231 26.55 -31.68 -19.35
C GLY A 231 27.51 -30.88 -18.47
N LYS A 232 27.58 -29.56 -18.63
CA LYS A 232 28.46 -28.66 -17.87
C LYS A 232 27.96 -27.22 -17.88
N ILE A 233 28.57 -26.41 -17.02
CA ILE A 233 28.50 -24.93 -17.07
C ILE A 233 29.73 -24.44 -17.82
N GLU A 234 29.55 -23.48 -18.71
CA GLU A 234 30.64 -22.77 -19.38
C GLU A 234 31.05 -21.52 -18.59
N ASP A 235 32.33 -21.16 -18.66
CA ASP A 235 32.87 -20.05 -17.89
C ASP A 235 32.72 -18.70 -18.64
N ALA A 236 32.05 -17.73 -18.01
CA ALA A 236 31.91 -16.37 -18.52
C ALA A 236 32.99 -15.40 -18.03
N LEU A 237 33.84 -15.79 -17.08
CA LEU A 237 34.94 -14.98 -16.53
C LEU A 237 35.86 -14.34 -17.61
N PRO A 238 36.17 -15.00 -18.74
CA PRO A 238 36.95 -14.38 -19.80
C PRO A 238 36.29 -13.14 -20.44
N PHE A 239 34.97 -13.01 -20.30
CA PHE A 239 34.15 -12.00 -20.99
C PHE A 239 33.60 -10.92 -20.05
N VAL A 240 33.31 -11.26 -18.79
CA VAL A 240 32.67 -10.34 -17.85
C VAL A 240 33.03 -10.65 -16.40
N LEU A 241 33.15 -9.60 -15.58
CA LEU A 241 33.20 -9.68 -14.12
C LEU A 241 31.87 -9.16 -13.55
N GLY A 242 31.25 -9.91 -12.63
CA GLY A 242 30.04 -9.49 -11.92
C GLY A 242 30.38 -8.97 -10.54
N TYR A 243 30.05 -7.72 -10.27
CA TYR A 243 30.23 -7.13 -8.95
C TYR A 243 28.89 -6.91 -8.26
N HIS A 244 28.72 -7.49 -7.08
CA HIS A 244 27.54 -7.37 -6.25
C HIS A 244 27.70 -6.19 -5.27
N CYS A 245 26.73 -5.29 -5.25
CA CYS A 245 26.66 -4.24 -4.25
C CYS A 245 26.18 -4.85 -2.92
N ASP A 246 27.10 -5.13 -1.99
CA ASP A 246 26.79 -5.71 -0.68
C ASP A 246 25.69 -4.94 0.05
N HIS A 247 24.91 -5.63 0.86
CA HIS A 247 23.82 -5.04 1.63
C HIS A 247 23.51 -5.81 2.93
N THR A 248 24.54 -6.40 3.51
CA THR A 248 24.44 -7.28 4.69
C THR A 248 24.41 -6.53 6.03
N ARG A 249 24.59 -5.20 6.08
CA ARG A 249 24.48 -4.43 7.34
C ARG A 249 23.08 -4.45 7.95
N GLN A 250 22.06 -4.69 7.13
CA GLN A 250 20.69 -4.92 7.58
C GLN A 250 20.26 -6.34 7.24
N THR A 251 19.83 -7.10 8.26
CA THR A 251 19.25 -8.42 8.04
C THR A 251 17.96 -8.30 7.23
N THR A 252 17.93 -8.90 6.05
CA THR A 252 16.71 -8.99 5.25
C THR A 252 15.89 -10.23 5.63
N PRO A 253 14.59 -10.29 5.33
CA PRO A 253 13.74 -11.45 5.62
C PRO A 253 14.30 -12.79 5.15
N ALA A 254 14.91 -12.85 3.95
CA ALA A 254 15.52 -14.08 3.43
C ALA A 254 16.73 -14.54 4.25
N HIS A 255 17.49 -13.58 4.81
CA HIS A 255 18.68 -13.81 5.63
C HIS A 255 18.39 -13.82 7.14
N ALA A 256 17.11 -13.79 7.53
CA ALA A 256 16.73 -13.83 8.93
C ALA A 256 17.01 -15.21 9.54
N HIS A 257 17.47 -15.24 10.78
CA HIS A 257 17.74 -16.50 11.46
C HIS A 257 16.46 -17.35 11.56
N LYS A 258 16.53 -18.60 11.07
CA LYS A 258 15.40 -19.55 10.99
C LYS A 258 14.29 -19.12 10.02
N SER A 259 14.64 -18.39 8.96
CA SER A 259 13.73 -18.22 7.82
C SER A 259 13.32 -19.60 7.28
N VAL A 260 12.06 -19.71 6.89
CA VAL A 260 11.55 -20.90 6.19
C VAL A 260 12.00 -20.79 4.74
N GLU A 261 12.60 -21.83 4.20
CA GLU A 261 13.17 -21.85 2.85
C GLU A 261 12.71 -23.07 2.03
N ASN A 262 13.00 -23.06 0.73
CA ASN A 262 12.73 -24.21 -0.13
C ASN A 262 13.62 -25.40 0.27
N SER A 263 13.12 -26.63 0.12
CA SER A 263 13.88 -27.84 0.40
C SER A 263 14.97 -28.07 -0.65
N ALA A 264 16.24 -27.96 -0.26
CA ALA A 264 17.37 -28.32 -1.13
C ALA A 264 17.33 -29.79 -1.54
N ASP A 265 16.80 -30.68 -0.70
CA ASP A 265 16.63 -32.09 -1.04
C ASP A 265 15.66 -32.27 -2.22
N ASP A 266 14.50 -31.62 -2.16
CA ASP A 266 13.46 -31.78 -3.18
C ASP A 266 13.80 -31.05 -4.48
N PHE A 267 14.37 -29.85 -4.37
CA PHE A 267 14.60 -28.97 -5.51
C PHE A 267 16.04 -29.01 -6.05
N TYR A 268 16.98 -29.64 -5.35
CA TYR A 268 18.35 -29.72 -5.85
C TYR A 268 18.92 -31.13 -5.74
N HIS A 269 19.08 -31.71 -4.56
CA HIS A 269 19.80 -32.99 -4.41
C HIS A 269 19.10 -34.15 -5.13
N ASN A 270 17.78 -34.31 -4.94
CA ASN A 270 16.99 -35.40 -5.50
C ASN A 270 16.37 -35.07 -6.88
N LEU A 271 16.83 -34.02 -7.55
CA LEU A 271 16.37 -33.68 -8.89
C LEU A 271 16.84 -34.73 -9.92
N GLU A 272 15.88 -35.41 -10.57
CA GLU A 272 16.12 -36.52 -11.53
C GLU A 272 15.95 -36.13 -13.01
N GLN A 273 15.23 -35.05 -13.30
CA GLN A 273 14.94 -34.62 -14.69
C GLN A 273 15.09 -33.10 -14.85
N GLN A 274 15.41 -32.67 -16.07
CA GLN A 274 15.62 -31.25 -16.39
C GLN A 274 14.29 -30.51 -16.60
N GLU A 275 13.27 -31.14 -17.19
CA GLU A 275 11.97 -30.54 -17.47
C GLU A 275 11.08 -30.41 -16.23
N ILE A 276 10.10 -29.50 -16.31
CA ILE A 276 9.07 -29.30 -15.29
C ILE A 276 7.69 -29.51 -15.93
N PRO A 277 7.27 -30.77 -16.17
CA PRO A 277 6.03 -31.06 -16.90
C PRO A 277 4.78 -30.51 -16.17
N ASP A 278 4.80 -30.48 -14.84
CA ASP A 278 3.69 -30.03 -13.99
C ASP A 278 3.25 -28.57 -14.25
N GLN A 279 4.14 -27.73 -14.81
CA GLN A 279 3.86 -26.32 -15.09
C GLN A 279 3.90 -25.96 -16.58
N SER A 280 3.96 -26.96 -17.46
CA SER A 280 4.07 -26.79 -18.93
C SER A 280 3.06 -25.78 -19.51
N GLU A 281 1.81 -25.84 -19.04
CA GLU A 281 0.71 -24.99 -19.51
C GLU A 281 0.58 -23.66 -18.73
N THR A 282 1.20 -23.53 -17.56
CA THR A 282 0.90 -22.43 -16.61
C THR A 282 2.09 -21.54 -16.26
N TRP A 283 3.32 -21.97 -16.55
CA TRP A 283 4.53 -21.24 -16.15
C TRP A 283 4.52 -19.80 -16.66
N GLY A 284 5.16 -18.90 -15.91
CA GLY A 284 5.29 -17.48 -16.17
C GLY A 284 3.96 -16.76 -16.31
N LEU A 285 2.95 -17.22 -15.55
CA LEU A 285 1.59 -16.69 -15.57
C LEU A 285 1.00 -16.75 -16.98
N ALA A 286 1.12 -17.91 -17.63
CA ALA A 286 0.55 -18.14 -18.94
C ALA A 286 -0.98 -17.94 -18.93
N GLY A 287 -1.50 -17.29 -19.96
CA GLY A 287 -2.93 -16.98 -20.07
C GLY A 287 -3.41 -15.81 -19.19
N ILE A 288 -2.53 -15.21 -18.38
CA ILE A 288 -2.85 -14.02 -17.58
C ILE A 288 -2.26 -12.79 -18.29
N ASP A 289 -3.14 -11.83 -18.59
CA ASP A 289 -2.72 -10.53 -19.10
C ASP A 289 -2.07 -9.72 -17.97
N LEU A 290 -0.82 -9.29 -18.20
CA LEU A 290 -0.05 -8.52 -17.22
C LEU A 290 0.23 -7.14 -17.79
N GLU A 291 0.09 -6.13 -16.94
CA GLU A 291 0.38 -4.75 -17.29
C GLU A 291 1.88 -4.58 -17.60
N GLU A 292 2.16 -4.00 -18.77
CA GLU A 292 3.51 -3.57 -19.16
C GLU A 292 3.59 -2.04 -19.12
N ILE A 293 4.59 -1.52 -18.41
CA ILE A 293 4.83 -0.09 -18.21
C ILE A 293 6.17 0.28 -18.85
N ARG A 294 6.18 1.43 -19.53
CA ARG A 294 7.38 2.07 -20.09
C ARG A 294 7.67 3.35 -19.35
N LEU A 295 8.95 3.60 -19.05
CA LEU A 295 9.38 4.85 -18.41
C LEU A 295 9.34 6.07 -19.35
N THR A 296 9.06 5.86 -20.64
CA THR A 296 8.76 6.94 -21.60
C THR A 296 7.34 7.48 -21.46
N ASP A 297 6.42 6.68 -20.90
CA ASP A 297 4.99 6.97 -20.80
C ASP A 297 4.53 6.82 -19.33
N THR A 298 5.14 7.62 -18.46
CA THR A 298 4.94 7.46 -17.00
C THR A 298 3.55 7.87 -16.53
N VAL A 299 3.09 7.24 -15.44
CA VAL A 299 1.87 7.63 -14.72
C VAL A 299 1.88 9.11 -14.33
N ASN A 300 3.04 9.66 -13.96
CA ASN A 300 3.18 11.08 -13.62
C ASN A 300 2.87 12.02 -14.80
N MET A 301 3.24 11.63 -16.01
CA MET A 301 2.90 12.38 -17.22
C MET A 301 1.40 12.32 -17.50
N ALA A 302 0.81 11.12 -17.43
CA ALA A 302 -0.63 10.92 -17.60
C ALA A 302 -1.44 11.75 -16.58
N TYR A 303 -1.03 11.73 -15.31
CA TYR A 303 -1.62 12.52 -14.23
C TYR A 303 -1.62 14.03 -14.53
N ARG A 304 -0.46 14.58 -14.90
CA ARG A 304 -0.35 16.00 -15.25
C ARG A 304 -1.19 16.38 -16.46
N GLN A 305 -1.19 15.54 -17.49
CA GLN A 305 -2.00 15.77 -18.70
C GLN A 305 -3.50 15.69 -18.40
N ALA A 306 -3.94 14.72 -17.58
CA ALA A 306 -5.33 14.58 -17.18
C ALA A 306 -5.81 15.80 -16.39
N LEU A 307 -5.01 16.29 -15.43
CA LEU A 307 -5.32 17.53 -14.71
C LEU A 307 -5.35 18.75 -15.64
N GLY A 308 -4.37 18.89 -16.53
CA GLY A 308 -4.31 20.01 -17.47
C GLY A 308 -5.46 20.05 -18.47
N LYS A 309 -6.06 18.88 -18.80
CA LYS A 309 -7.26 18.80 -19.63
C LYS A 309 -8.54 19.09 -18.86
N ALA A 310 -8.61 18.71 -17.58
CA ALA A 310 -9.81 18.92 -16.76
C ALA A 310 -9.92 20.36 -16.24
N ILE A 311 -8.80 20.97 -15.83
CA ILE A 311 -8.75 22.34 -15.32
C ILE A 311 -8.52 23.29 -16.50
N ASP A 312 -9.62 23.82 -17.05
CA ASP A 312 -9.64 24.70 -18.22
C ASP A 312 -9.23 26.16 -17.91
N GLN A 313 -9.32 26.57 -16.64
CA GLN A 313 -8.98 27.91 -16.19
C GLN A 313 -7.89 27.88 -15.12
N PRO A 314 -6.64 28.25 -15.44
CA PRO A 314 -5.58 28.36 -14.45
C PRO A 314 -5.92 29.36 -13.35
N LEU A 315 -5.51 29.05 -12.13
CA LEU A 315 -5.72 29.93 -10.99
C LEU A 315 -5.00 31.28 -11.18
N LYS A 316 -5.76 32.38 -11.10
CA LYS A 316 -5.22 33.75 -11.12
C LYS A 316 -5.17 34.30 -9.69
N GLY A 317 -4.03 34.10 -9.01
CA GLY A 317 -3.79 34.57 -7.64
C GLY A 317 -3.76 33.45 -6.60
N LEU A 318 -3.87 33.80 -5.32
CA LEU A 318 -3.95 32.84 -4.22
C LEU A 318 -5.40 32.61 -3.81
N ILE A 319 -5.74 31.37 -3.47
CA ILE A 319 -7.00 31.05 -2.78
C ILE A 319 -6.78 31.09 -1.27
N GLU A 320 -7.81 31.49 -0.53
CA GLU A 320 -7.76 31.59 0.91
C GLU A 320 -8.80 30.66 1.56
N ALA A 321 -8.39 30.03 2.67
CA ALA A 321 -9.24 29.20 3.52
C ALA A 321 -8.90 29.46 5.00
N ARG A 322 -9.86 29.30 5.90
CA ARG A 322 -9.73 29.44 7.35
C ARG A 322 -9.97 28.09 8.02
N TYR A 323 -9.01 27.66 8.83
CA TYR A 323 -9.13 26.51 9.72
C TYR A 323 -9.21 26.99 11.16
N ARG A 324 -10.36 27.55 11.54
CA ARG A 324 -10.63 28.13 12.85
C ARG A 324 -12.00 27.69 13.36
N PRO A 325 -12.28 27.72 14.68
CA PRO A 325 -13.59 27.33 15.19
C PRO A 325 -14.76 28.06 14.51
N GLU A 326 -14.60 29.33 14.15
CA GLU A 326 -15.65 30.13 13.51
C GLU A 326 -15.93 29.71 12.06
N SER A 327 -15.01 29.00 11.41
CA SER A 327 -15.17 28.51 10.03
C SER A 327 -15.59 27.03 9.96
N TYR A 328 -15.81 26.39 11.10
CA TYR A 328 -16.29 25.00 11.16
C TYR A 328 -17.65 24.87 10.46
N ASP A 329 -17.82 23.85 9.62
CA ASP A 329 -19.00 23.64 8.76
C ASP A 329 -19.27 24.76 7.71
N LEU A 330 -18.35 25.72 7.54
CA LEU A 330 -18.57 26.87 6.65
C LEU A 330 -17.75 26.86 5.35
N GLU A 331 -16.64 26.11 5.30
CA GLU A 331 -15.72 26.18 4.16
C GLU A 331 -15.69 24.91 3.31
N LEU A 332 -16.05 25.07 2.03
CA LEU A 332 -15.85 24.05 1.00
C LEU A 332 -14.45 24.19 0.40
N GLY A 333 -13.85 23.08 -0.04
CA GLY A 333 -12.70 23.16 -0.94
C GLY A 333 -13.08 23.71 -2.30
N THR A 334 -12.24 24.56 -2.90
CA THR A 334 -12.35 24.87 -4.32
C THR A 334 -12.15 23.58 -5.12
N PRO A 335 -13.09 23.15 -5.99
CA PRO A 335 -13.00 21.90 -6.73
C PRO A 335 -11.67 21.70 -7.46
N GLU A 336 -11.20 22.72 -8.18
CA GLU A 336 -9.94 22.71 -8.91
C GLU A 336 -8.71 22.55 -7.99
N HIS A 337 -8.83 22.94 -6.71
CA HIS A 337 -7.79 22.73 -5.71
C HIS A 337 -7.81 21.33 -5.09
N VAL A 338 -9.00 20.76 -4.88
CA VAL A 338 -9.17 19.42 -4.30
C VAL A 338 -8.84 18.33 -5.31
N LEU A 339 -9.14 18.58 -6.59
CA LEU A 339 -9.00 17.62 -7.68
C LEU A 339 -7.61 16.95 -7.76
N PRO A 340 -6.46 17.68 -7.73
CA PRO A 340 -5.14 17.04 -7.76
C PRO A 340 -4.97 15.99 -6.65
N PHE A 341 -5.33 16.32 -5.41
CA PHE A 341 -5.22 15.39 -4.27
C PHE A 341 -6.14 14.19 -4.41
N LEU A 342 -7.33 14.37 -4.97
CA LEU A 342 -8.29 13.28 -5.16
C LEU A 342 -7.84 12.33 -6.27
N VAL A 343 -7.37 12.87 -7.39
CA VAL A 343 -6.90 12.10 -8.55
C VAL A 343 -5.59 11.35 -8.25
N ASP A 344 -4.73 11.93 -7.42
CA ASP A 344 -3.47 11.31 -6.97
C ASP A 344 -3.67 9.94 -6.32
N LEU A 345 -4.78 9.76 -5.58
CA LEU A 345 -5.15 8.48 -4.94
C LEU A 345 -5.39 7.34 -5.94
N PHE A 346 -5.54 7.65 -7.23
CA PHE A 346 -5.86 6.69 -8.29
C PHE A 346 -4.80 6.61 -9.39
N ALA A 347 -3.73 7.42 -9.31
CA ALA A 347 -2.74 7.49 -10.37
C ALA A 347 -2.18 6.10 -10.75
N ASN A 348 -1.91 5.27 -9.73
CA ASN A 348 -1.33 3.92 -9.87
C ASN A 348 -2.37 2.78 -9.84
N ALA A 349 -3.66 3.09 -9.68
CA ALA A 349 -4.72 2.10 -9.56
C ALA A 349 -4.92 1.31 -10.88
N PRO A 350 -5.42 0.06 -10.81
CA PRO A 350 -5.76 -0.73 -11.98
C PRO A 350 -6.70 0.03 -12.94
N ARG A 351 -6.42 0.03 -14.25
CA ARG A 351 -7.24 0.80 -15.20
C ARG A 351 -8.67 0.27 -15.35
N ASN A 352 -8.94 -0.95 -14.92
CA ASN A 352 -10.28 -1.55 -14.84
C ASN A 352 -10.98 -1.34 -13.48
N THR A 353 -10.48 -0.44 -12.61
CA THR A 353 -11.09 -0.15 -11.29
C THR A 353 -12.54 0.32 -11.44
N ASN A 354 -13.49 -0.29 -10.72
CA ASN A 354 -14.87 0.16 -10.63
C ASN A 354 -15.03 1.17 -9.47
N LEU A 355 -15.27 2.43 -9.82
CA LEU A 355 -15.46 3.50 -8.84
C LEU A 355 -16.94 3.86 -8.71
N VAL A 356 -17.43 3.86 -7.47
CA VAL A 356 -18.76 4.38 -7.14
C VAL A 356 -18.65 5.73 -6.44
N TRP A 357 -19.34 6.72 -7.00
CA TRP A 357 -19.48 8.07 -6.44
C TRP A 357 -20.84 8.24 -5.77
N LEU A 358 -20.81 8.69 -4.53
CA LEU A 358 -21.97 8.99 -3.69
C LEU A 358 -21.99 10.49 -3.35
N GLY A 359 -23.19 11.05 -3.21
CA GLY A 359 -23.40 12.49 -3.02
C GLY A 359 -23.59 13.28 -4.32
N PRO A 360 -23.45 14.62 -4.28
CA PRO A 360 -23.85 15.50 -5.37
C PRO A 360 -22.94 15.36 -6.60
N LYS A 361 -23.55 15.52 -7.78
CA LYS A 361 -22.87 15.75 -9.08
C LYS A 361 -22.61 17.24 -9.26
N ASP A 362 -21.63 17.74 -8.52
CA ASP A 362 -21.19 19.12 -8.59
C ASP A 362 -19.93 19.26 -9.46
N ARG A 363 -19.31 20.45 -9.43
CA ARG A 363 -18.11 20.73 -10.23
C ARG A 363 -16.95 19.77 -9.95
N ILE A 364 -16.76 19.27 -8.72
CA ILE A 364 -15.67 18.32 -8.45
C ILE A 364 -15.96 16.95 -9.09
N TYR A 365 -17.22 16.51 -9.14
CA TYR A 365 -17.62 15.30 -9.87
C TYR A 365 -17.27 15.40 -11.36
N ASP A 366 -17.62 16.51 -12.01
CA ASP A 366 -17.36 16.71 -13.44
C ASP A 366 -15.86 16.72 -13.75
N LEU A 367 -15.09 17.46 -12.94
CA LEU A 367 -13.64 17.52 -13.06
C LEU A 367 -12.98 16.15 -12.84
N PHE A 368 -13.40 15.44 -11.80
CA PHE A 368 -12.88 14.11 -11.47
C PHE A 368 -13.17 13.10 -12.59
N THR A 369 -14.41 13.07 -13.09
CA THR A 369 -14.81 12.17 -14.18
C THR A 369 -14.05 12.49 -15.47
N SER A 370 -13.76 13.76 -15.75
CA SER A 370 -12.89 14.16 -16.87
C SER A 370 -11.46 13.63 -16.70
N CYS A 371 -10.86 13.83 -15.52
CA CYS A 371 -9.54 13.27 -15.20
C CYS A 371 -9.50 11.75 -15.28
N TRP A 372 -10.53 11.07 -14.77
CA TRP A 372 -10.66 9.61 -14.78
C TRP A 372 -10.55 9.05 -16.21
N ARG A 373 -11.28 9.63 -17.16
CA ARG A 373 -11.18 9.25 -18.58
C ARG A 373 -9.81 9.58 -19.17
N HIS A 374 -9.26 10.74 -18.86
CA HIS A 374 -7.96 11.15 -19.39
C HIS A 374 -6.76 10.40 -18.78
N LEU A 375 -6.92 9.79 -17.61
CA LEU A 375 -5.97 8.85 -17.03
C LEU A 375 -6.01 7.47 -17.69
N GLY A 376 -7.00 7.21 -18.56
CA GLY A 376 -7.11 5.96 -19.30
C GLY A 376 -7.80 4.83 -18.55
N PHE A 377 -8.65 5.13 -17.55
CA PHE A 377 -9.52 4.12 -16.97
C PHE A 377 -10.52 3.60 -17.99
N LEU A 378 -10.77 2.29 -17.96
CA LEU A 378 -11.62 1.54 -18.89
C LEU A 378 -13.10 1.56 -18.49
N THR A 379 -13.38 1.99 -17.25
CA THR A 379 -14.70 2.07 -16.64
C THR A 379 -15.10 3.53 -16.49
N ASP A 380 -16.39 3.83 -16.55
CA ASP A 380 -16.90 5.15 -16.16
C ASP A 380 -17.10 5.21 -14.64
N VAL A 381 -17.06 6.44 -14.09
CA VAL A 381 -17.45 6.69 -12.69
C VAL A 381 -18.95 6.44 -12.54
N SER A 382 -19.30 5.42 -11.74
CA SER A 382 -20.69 5.07 -11.46
C SER A 382 -21.24 5.99 -10.39
N HIS A 383 -22.28 6.77 -10.70
CA HIS A 383 -22.97 7.59 -9.69
C HIS A 383 -24.10 6.78 -9.07
N TRP A 384 -24.09 6.65 -7.74
CA TRP A 384 -25.08 5.83 -7.06
C TRP A 384 -26.46 6.49 -7.00
N GLN A 385 -27.48 5.76 -7.46
CA GLN A 385 -28.89 6.17 -7.49
C GLN A 385 -29.80 5.13 -6.83
N ASP A 386 -29.32 4.48 -5.76
CA ASP A 386 -30.00 3.44 -4.98
C ASP A 386 -30.07 2.03 -5.62
N ASP A 387 -29.16 1.72 -6.56
CA ASP A 387 -28.96 0.37 -7.08
C ASP A 387 -27.90 -0.41 -6.28
N GLY A 388 -28.33 -1.42 -5.53
CA GLY A 388 -27.41 -2.23 -4.69
C GLY A 388 -26.34 -3.01 -5.47
N GLU A 389 -26.55 -3.20 -6.78
CA GLU A 389 -25.62 -3.92 -7.66
C GLU A 389 -24.30 -3.18 -7.85
N ALA A 390 -24.35 -1.84 -8.04
CA ALA A 390 -23.16 -1.01 -8.22
C ALA A 390 -22.22 -1.07 -7.00
N ILE A 391 -22.78 -1.05 -5.78
CA ILE A 391 -22.01 -1.14 -4.53
C ILE A 391 -21.31 -2.51 -4.41
N GLY A 392 -21.98 -3.59 -4.85
CA GLY A 392 -21.41 -4.95 -4.80
C GLY A 392 -20.25 -5.17 -5.76
N GLN A 393 -20.22 -4.44 -6.88
CA GLN A 393 -19.18 -4.54 -7.92
C GLN A 393 -18.06 -3.49 -7.77
N ALA A 394 -18.22 -2.53 -6.86
CA ALA A 394 -17.25 -1.46 -6.63
C ALA A 394 -15.93 -2.01 -6.06
N ASP A 395 -14.82 -1.44 -6.53
CA ASP A 395 -13.48 -1.62 -5.96
C ASP A 395 -13.15 -0.50 -4.95
N THR A 396 -13.81 0.65 -5.09
CA THR A 396 -13.54 1.86 -4.30
C THR A 396 -14.74 2.80 -4.28
N PHE A 397 -14.85 3.60 -3.22
CA PHE A 397 -15.96 4.52 -2.99
C PHE A 397 -15.45 5.95 -2.78
N ILE A 398 -16.07 6.89 -3.49
CA ILE A 398 -15.97 8.32 -3.18
C ILE A 398 -17.31 8.79 -2.62
N ILE A 399 -17.29 9.44 -1.46
CA ILE A 399 -18.44 10.06 -0.83
C ILE A 399 -18.17 11.56 -0.78
N ASN A 400 -18.82 12.33 -1.66
CA ASN A 400 -18.77 13.78 -1.61
C ASN A 400 -19.80 14.29 -0.60
N PHE A 401 -19.32 14.76 0.55
CA PHE A 401 -20.19 15.25 1.61
C PHE A 401 -20.74 16.65 1.35
N GLY A 402 -20.18 17.40 0.39
CA GLY A 402 -20.50 18.80 0.18
C GLY A 402 -20.24 19.65 1.42
N LEU A 403 -21.08 20.67 1.64
CA LEU A 403 -21.07 21.48 2.87
C LEU A 403 -22.27 21.08 3.73
N PRO A 404 -22.11 20.81 5.04
CA PRO A 404 -23.24 20.50 5.92
C PRO A 404 -24.37 21.53 5.84
N LYS A 405 -24.04 22.83 5.80
CA LYS A 405 -25.05 23.90 5.67
C LYS A 405 -25.71 24.02 4.29
N LYS A 406 -25.14 23.39 3.25
CA LYS A 406 -25.73 23.37 1.90
C LYS A 406 -26.51 22.09 1.64
N VAL A 407 -26.21 21.04 2.40
CA VAL A 407 -26.91 19.76 2.37
C VAL A 407 -27.87 19.78 3.56
N GLU A 408 -29.02 20.42 3.39
CA GLU A 408 -30.06 20.52 4.43
C GLU A 408 -31.22 19.56 4.17
N GLY A 409 -31.94 19.18 5.23
CA GLY A 409 -33.16 18.37 5.15
C GLY A 409 -32.93 16.99 4.52
N ASP A 410 -33.81 16.61 3.59
CA ASP A 410 -33.85 15.26 3.01
C ASP A 410 -32.57 14.87 2.25
N ALA A 411 -31.88 15.84 1.65
CA ALA A 411 -30.61 15.58 0.95
C ALA A 411 -29.49 15.12 1.91
N ALA A 412 -29.49 15.63 3.14
CA ALA A 412 -28.52 15.22 4.17
C ALA A 412 -28.83 13.81 4.66
N ALA A 413 -30.11 13.53 4.91
CA ALA A 413 -30.57 12.21 5.32
C ALA A 413 -30.24 11.16 4.25
N ALA A 414 -30.51 11.46 2.97
CA ALA A 414 -30.15 10.60 1.85
C ALA A 414 -28.64 10.35 1.81
N LEU A 415 -27.81 11.39 1.90
CA LEU A 415 -26.34 11.26 1.90
C LEU A 415 -25.82 10.36 3.03
N MET A 416 -26.42 10.48 4.21
CA MET A 416 -26.10 9.59 5.34
C MET A 416 -26.53 8.16 5.05
N GLU A 417 -27.75 7.94 4.55
CA GLU A 417 -28.19 6.61 4.14
C GLU A 417 -27.22 5.98 3.12
N GLN A 418 -26.72 6.76 2.15
CA GLN A 418 -25.70 6.30 1.21
C GLN A 418 -24.41 5.88 1.93
N PHE A 419 -23.89 6.73 2.83
CA PHE A 419 -22.70 6.44 3.63
C PHE A 419 -22.84 5.15 4.45
N TYR A 420 -23.94 5.02 5.20
CA TYR A 420 -24.19 3.86 6.05
C TYR A 420 -24.44 2.59 5.24
N THR A 421 -24.95 2.71 4.03
CA THR A 421 -25.07 1.58 3.07
C THR A 421 -23.68 1.08 2.66
N VAL A 422 -22.77 1.97 2.28
CA VAL A 422 -21.37 1.61 1.95
C VAL A 422 -20.68 0.97 3.15
N VAL A 423 -20.82 1.56 4.34
CA VAL A 423 -20.24 1.05 5.60
C VAL A 423 -20.77 -0.35 5.94
N THR A 424 -22.06 -0.60 5.75
CA THR A 424 -22.69 -1.90 6.00
C THR A 424 -22.23 -2.93 4.96
N ASN A 425 -22.24 -2.55 3.68
CA ASN A 425 -21.80 -3.44 2.61
C ASN A 425 -20.33 -3.82 2.76
N GLU A 426 -19.47 -2.86 3.13
CA GLU A 426 -18.04 -3.13 3.34
C GLU A 426 -17.79 -4.01 4.58
N ARG A 427 -18.60 -3.87 5.64
CA ARG A 427 -18.55 -4.81 6.76
C ARG A 427 -18.83 -6.22 6.28
N ASP A 428 -19.93 -6.42 5.55
CA ASP A 428 -20.35 -7.74 5.06
C ASP A 428 -19.32 -8.32 4.07
N HIS A 429 -18.71 -7.48 3.23
CA HIS A 429 -17.60 -7.83 2.34
C HIS A 429 -16.38 -8.35 3.10
N LEU A 430 -15.99 -7.68 4.19
CA LEU A 430 -14.88 -8.09 5.05
C LEU A 430 -15.18 -9.33 5.90
N GLU A 431 -16.44 -9.54 6.31
CA GLU A 431 -16.88 -10.78 6.95
C GLU A 431 -16.77 -11.98 6.00
N GLY A 432 -16.90 -11.75 4.70
CA GLY A 432 -16.62 -12.71 3.63
C GLY A 432 -15.12 -12.96 3.35
N ASN A 433 -14.20 -12.48 4.19
CA ASN A 433 -12.74 -12.56 4.00
C ASN A 433 -12.23 -11.99 2.67
N LYS A 434 -12.91 -10.98 2.14
CA LYS A 434 -12.45 -10.27 0.94
C LYS A 434 -11.50 -9.12 1.31
N GLU A 435 -10.73 -8.67 0.33
CA GLU A 435 -9.80 -7.54 0.50
C GLU A 435 -10.55 -6.24 0.79
N PRO A 436 -10.05 -5.39 1.71
CA PRO A 436 -10.70 -4.14 2.07
C PRO A 436 -10.73 -3.17 0.89
N ARG A 437 -11.87 -2.52 0.70
CA ARG A 437 -12.07 -1.49 -0.33
C ARG A 437 -11.91 -0.11 0.26
N ARG A 438 -11.34 0.79 -0.53
CA ARG A 438 -11.04 2.15 -0.08
C ARG A 438 -12.30 3.00 -0.04
N ILE A 439 -12.45 3.77 1.04
CA ILE A 439 -13.50 4.77 1.22
C ILE A 439 -12.85 6.15 1.29
N ILE A 440 -13.28 7.06 0.43
CA ILE A 440 -12.76 8.43 0.32
C ILE A 440 -13.89 9.42 0.58
N GLY A 441 -13.80 10.17 1.66
CA GLY A 441 -14.64 11.33 1.95
C GLY A 441 -14.05 12.60 1.36
N VAL A 442 -14.77 13.22 0.42
CA VAL A 442 -14.47 14.55 -0.12
C VAL A 442 -15.25 15.59 0.67
N ASN A 443 -14.59 16.70 1.02
CA ASN A 443 -15.12 17.70 1.96
C ASN A 443 -15.44 17.09 3.33
N ALA A 444 -14.53 16.28 3.85
CA ALA A 444 -14.67 15.58 5.14
C ALA A 444 -13.66 16.08 6.19
N ILE A 445 -13.28 17.35 6.14
CA ILE A 445 -12.34 17.96 7.10
C ILE A 445 -12.91 19.29 7.58
N HIS A 446 -12.75 19.58 8.88
CA HIS A 446 -13.20 20.80 9.55
C HIS A 446 -14.72 20.99 9.49
N ASN A 447 -15.43 19.86 9.57
CA ASN A 447 -16.87 19.82 9.55
C ASN A 447 -17.40 18.57 10.26
N SER A 448 -18.71 18.52 10.45
CA SER A 448 -19.44 17.43 11.13
C SER A 448 -19.28 16.06 10.46
N PHE A 449 -18.90 15.99 9.19
CA PHE A 449 -18.63 14.72 8.51
C PHE A 449 -17.24 14.17 8.81
N GLU A 450 -16.30 14.97 9.33
CA GLU A 450 -14.97 14.51 9.69
C GLU A 450 -15.01 13.48 10.83
N SER A 451 -15.79 13.76 11.89
CA SER A 451 -15.96 12.83 13.01
C SER A 451 -16.64 11.54 12.57
N LEU A 452 -17.60 11.65 11.64
CA LEU A 452 -18.27 10.50 11.04
C LEU A 452 -17.26 9.61 10.29
N MET A 453 -16.47 10.19 9.40
CA MET A 453 -15.42 9.46 8.68
C MET A 453 -14.42 8.80 9.64
N GLN A 454 -13.90 9.54 10.62
CA GLN A 454 -12.93 9.00 11.58
C GLN A 454 -13.51 7.90 12.48
N ARG A 455 -14.83 7.85 12.65
CA ARG A 455 -15.48 6.82 13.46
C ARG A 455 -15.53 5.47 12.75
N PHE A 456 -15.82 5.47 11.45
CA PHE A 456 -16.04 4.25 10.68
C PHE A 456 -14.88 3.87 9.77
N VAL A 457 -14.04 4.84 9.40
CA VAL A 457 -12.95 4.65 8.43
C VAL A 457 -11.62 5.00 9.10
N GLY A 458 -10.65 4.10 8.95
CA GLY A 458 -9.29 4.22 9.47
C GLY A 458 -8.49 5.20 8.63
N CYS A 459 -8.82 6.49 8.75
CA CYS A 459 -8.21 7.54 7.96
C CYS A 459 -6.93 8.08 8.59
N SER A 460 -5.92 8.30 7.76
CA SER A 460 -4.79 9.16 8.12
C SER A 460 -5.25 10.59 8.35
N ARG A 461 -4.63 11.29 9.31
CA ARG A 461 -4.85 12.73 9.52
C ARG A 461 -4.17 13.50 8.40
N THR A 462 -4.89 13.80 7.33
CA THR A 462 -4.38 14.67 6.24
C THR A 462 -4.60 16.15 6.58
N PRO A 463 -3.76 17.06 6.05
CA PRO A 463 -3.95 18.49 6.22
C PRO A 463 -5.30 18.99 5.70
N PHE A 464 -5.85 20.03 6.34
CA PHE A 464 -7.10 20.68 5.91
C PHE A 464 -7.09 21.07 4.42
N SER A 465 -5.94 21.46 3.87
CA SER A 465 -5.79 21.86 2.46
C SER A 465 -6.22 20.79 1.46
N ALA A 466 -6.01 19.51 1.76
CA ALA A 466 -6.41 18.44 0.84
C ALA A 466 -7.93 18.26 0.77
N ARG A 467 -8.67 18.59 1.84
CA ARG A 467 -10.13 18.39 1.98
C ARG A 467 -10.60 16.93 1.93
N LEU A 468 -9.67 15.97 2.03
CA LEU A 468 -9.94 14.53 1.94
C LEU A 468 -9.74 13.81 3.27
N ARG A 469 -10.63 12.86 3.57
CA ARG A 469 -10.35 11.76 4.51
C ARG A 469 -10.47 10.47 3.72
N HIS A 470 -9.49 9.58 3.79
CA HIS A 470 -9.59 8.30 3.09
C HIS A 470 -8.90 7.20 3.87
N GLY A 471 -9.38 5.98 3.70
CA GLY A 471 -8.85 4.80 4.37
C GLY A 471 -9.73 3.58 4.14
N TYR A 472 -9.69 2.65 5.07
CA TYR A 472 -10.45 1.41 5.04
C TYR A 472 -11.36 1.31 6.26
N LEU A 473 -12.40 0.49 6.17
CA LEU A 473 -13.39 0.35 7.25
C LEU A 473 -12.75 -0.17 8.56
N LEU A 474 -13.06 0.49 9.68
CA LEU A 474 -12.64 0.10 11.02
C LEU A 474 -13.55 -1.01 11.57
N ARG A 475 -13.01 -2.21 11.74
CA ARG A 475 -13.72 -3.32 12.40
C ARG A 475 -14.14 -2.98 13.85
N SER A 476 -13.37 -2.12 14.52
CA SER A 476 -13.70 -1.64 15.88
C SER A 476 -14.98 -0.80 15.95
N ALA A 477 -15.50 -0.28 14.83
CA ALA A 477 -16.76 0.47 14.82
C ALA A 477 -17.99 -0.43 15.02
N PHE A 478 -17.86 -1.74 14.84
CA PHE A 478 -18.98 -2.70 14.82
C PHE A 478 -19.02 -3.64 16.01
N VAL A 479 -18.15 -3.43 17.01
CA VAL A 479 -18.20 -4.23 18.25
C VAL A 479 -19.49 -3.93 19.02
N ASP A 480 -20.07 -4.97 19.64
CA ASP A 480 -21.32 -4.85 20.41
C ASP A 480 -21.18 -3.97 21.66
N SER A 481 -19.95 -3.74 22.13
CA SER A 481 -19.64 -2.92 23.31
C SER A 481 -18.43 -2.02 23.04
N GLN A 482 -18.63 -0.71 23.15
CA GLN A 482 -17.61 0.32 22.91
C GLN A 482 -17.30 1.04 24.23
N ASP A 483 -16.02 1.26 24.53
CA ASP A 483 -15.58 2.02 25.70
C ASP A 483 -15.18 3.45 25.28
N TRP A 484 -15.94 4.44 25.72
CA TRP A 484 -15.75 5.85 25.37
C TRP A 484 -14.99 6.63 26.46
N THR A 485 -14.47 5.96 27.49
CA THR A 485 -13.92 6.61 28.68
C THR A 485 -12.74 7.53 28.37
N THR A 486 -11.89 7.12 27.43
CA THR A 486 -10.71 7.92 27.05
C THR A 486 -11.05 9.02 26.02
N GLU A 487 -12.20 8.91 25.36
CA GLU A 487 -12.69 9.80 24.31
C GLU A 487 -13.48 11.00 24.86
N VAL A 488 -13.98 10.94 26.10
CA VAL A 488 -14.66 12.07 26.74
C VAL A 488 -13.69 13.16 27.22
N PHE A 489 -14.19 14.40 27.23
CA PHE A 489 -13.43 15.60 27.57
C PHE A 489 -13.79 16.10 28.98
N PRO A 490 -12.82 16.65 29.74
CA PRO A 490 -13.12 17.35 30.98
C PRO A 490 -13.86 18.66 30.70
N GLY A 491 -14.94 18.92 31.43
CA GLY A 491 -15.64 20.20 31.39
C GLY A 491 -15.04 21.23 32.37
N SER A 492 -15.66 22.41 32.45
CA SER A 492 -15.21 23.50 33.34
C SER A 492 -15.20 23.14 34.83
N ALA A 493 -16.00 22.16 35.25
CA ALA A 493 -16.06 21.63 36.61
C ALA A 493 -15.35 20.26 36.74
N GLY A 494 -14.56 19.86 35.75
CA GLY A 494 -13.81 18.61 35.73
C GLY A 494 -12.33 18.79 35.49
N LYS A 495 -11.55 17.80 35.93
CA LYS A 495 -10.11 17.72 35.67
C LYS A 495 -9.75 16.27 35.32
N LYS A 496 -9.00 16.10 34.23
CA LYS A 496 -8.48 14.80 33.82
C LYS A 496 -7.30 14.40 34.72
N ASP A 497 -7.34 13.18 35.24
CA ASP A 497 -6.36 12.57 36.14
C ASP A 497 -6.12 11.13 35.66
N GLY A 498 -5.11 10.96 34.79
CA GLY A 498 -4.95 9.73 34.01
C GLY A 498 -6.16 9.45 33.11
N ASN A 499 -6.76 8.27 33.27
CA ASN A 499 -7.95 7.83 32.52
C ASN A 499 -9.28 8.21 33.21
N ILE A 500 -9.23 8.95 34.32
CA ILE A 500 -10.39 9.32 35.13
C ILE A 500 -10.63 10.82 34.99
N ILE A 501 -11.90 11.26 34.96
CA ILE A 501 -12.26 12.68 35.07
C ILE A 501 -12.87 12.93 36.44
N ARG A 502 -12.21 13.75 37.26
CA ARG A 502 -12.65 14.10 38.61
C ARG A 502 -13.31 15.47 38.63
N SER A 503 -14.39 15.61 39.39
CA SER A 503 -15.00 16.92 39.61
C SER A 503 -14.12 17.81 40.49
N THR A 504 -14.10 19.11 40.21
CA THR A 504 -13.35 20.10 41.00
C THR A 504 -14.15 20.71 42.15
N GLY A 505 -15.44 20.36 42.27
CA GLY A 505 -16.38 20.96 43.22
C GLY A 505 -17.02 22.27 42.75
N ALA A 506 -16.59 22.81 41.60
CA ALA A 506 -17.20 23.96 40.94
C ALA A 506 -18.55 23.61 40.29
N SER A 507 -19.32 24.64 39.94
CA SER A 507 -20.51 24.50 39.10
C SER A 507 -20.11 24.45 37.62
N GLY A 508 -20.77 23.60 36.84
CA GLY A 508 -20.51 23.41 35.42
C GLY A 508 -20.46 21.93 35.02
N HIS A 509 -20.06 21.67 33.78
CA HIS A 509 -19.87 20.30 33.28
C HIS A 509 -18.63 19.67 33.90
N ILE A 510 -18.77 18.48 34.48
CA ILE A 510 -17.65 17.66 34.92
C ILE A 510 -17.00 17.01 33.71
N PHE A 511 -17.80 16.45 32.81
CA PHE A 511 -17.33 15.91 31.53
C PHE A 511 -18.40 16.07 30.46
N TYR A 512 -17.98 15.97 29.21
CA TYR A 512 -18.82 15.97 28.01
C TYR A 512 -18.13 15.22 26.86
N GLY A 513 -18.85 14.93 25.77
CA GLY A 513 -18.36 14.18 24.61
C GLY A 513 -18.82 12.71 24.60
N PRO A 514 -18.25 11.83 23.75
CA PRO A 514 -17.16 12.10 22.80
C PRO A 514 -17.60 12.73 21.47
N TYR A 515 -18.89 13.03 21.27
CA TYR A 515 -19.46 13.43 19.98
C TYR A 515 -19.33 12.31 18.93
N ALA A 516 -19.71 11.08 19.30
CA ALA A 516 -19.57 9.90 18.44
C ALA A 516 -20.84 9.60 17.64
N ASN A 517 -20.68 9.25 16.37
CA ASN A 517 -21.75 8.66 15.56
C ASN A 517 -21.85 7.14 15.81
N LEU A 518 -23.06 6.61 15.71
CA LEU A 518 -23.40 5.20 15.91
C LEU A 518 -24.23 4.70 14.72
N MET A 519 -24.09 3.41 14.38
CA MET A 519 -24.98 2.75 13.42
C MET A 519 -26.44 2.78 13.91
N PRO A 520 -27.44 2.73 13.00
CA PRO A 520 -28.84 2.62 13.40
C PRO A 520 -29.09 1.42 14.33
N GLY A 521 -29.87 1.62 15.39
CA GLY A 521 -30.20 0.55 16.34
C GLY A 521 -30.50 1.03 17.75
N ASN A 522 -30.74 0.06 18.62
CA ASN A 522 -30.97 0.28 20.05
C ASN A 522 -29.68 0.04 20.83
N TYR A 523 -29.43 0.93 21.79
CA TYR A 523 -28.24 0.95 22.60
C TYR A 523 -28.58 1.19 24.07
N ARG A 524 -27.64 0.83 24.93
CA ARG A 524 -27.61 1.19 26.33
C ARG A 524 -26.28 1.85 26.66
N VAL A 525 -26.33 3.04 27.24
CA VAL A 525 -25.17 3.78 27.70
C VAL A 525 -25.01 3.53 29.20
N ASP A 526 -23.91 2.87 29.60
CA ASP A 526 -23.57 2.56 30.98
C ASP A 526 -22.48 3.55 31.48
N ILE A 527 -22.82 4.42 32.43
CA ILE A 527 -21.93 5.41 33.04
C ILE A 527 -21.60 4.98 34.47
N SER A 528 -20.32 4.75 34.74
CA SER A 528 -19.82 4.41 36.07
C SER A 528 -19.23 5.63 36.76
N LEU A 529 -19.85 6.04 37.86
CA LEU A 529 -19.37 7.14 38.70
C LEU A 529 -18.90 6.63 40.06
N SER A 530 -17.78 7.14 40.56
CA SER A 530 -17.34 6.96 41.93
C SER A 530 -17.53 8.23 42.75
N ARG A 531 -17.67 8.07 44.07
CA ARG A 531 -17.91 9.16 45.02
C ARG A 531 -16.76 9.21 46.03
N SER A 532 -16.18 10.39 46.22
CA SER A 532 -15.23 10.63 47.32
C SER A 532 -15.96 10.76 48.65
N TRP A 533 -15.29 10.43 49.76
CA TRP A 533 -15.86 10.49 51.11
C TRP A 533 -16.43 11.88 51.47
N ASN A 534 -15.84 12.95 50.94
CA ASN A 534 -16.23 14.34 51.17
C ASN A 534 -17.30 14.87 50.17
N HIS A 535 -17.99 14.00 49.44
CA HIS A 535 -19.07 14.42 48.52
C HIS A 535 -20.29 14.96 49.29
N SER A 536 -20.74 16.17 48.93
CA SER A 536 -21.92 16.76 49.58
C SER A 536 -23.22 16.03 49.19
N PRO A 537 -24.02 15.56 50.15
CA PRO A 537 -25.32 14.95 49.87
C PRO A 537 -26.34 15.92 49.28
N THR A 538 -26.07 17.24 49.34
CA THR A 538 -26.90 18.28 48.72
C THR A 538 -26.48 18.64 47.29
N SER A 539 -25.41 18.01 46.77
CA SER A 539 -24.96 18.23 45.40
C SER A 539 -26.01 17.71 44.41
N LYS A 540 -26.32 18.50 43.38
CA LYS A 540 -27.24 18.12 42.31
C LYS A 540 -26.43 17.84 41.05
N LEU A 541 -26.54 16.61 40.57
CA LEU A 541 -25.89 16.12 39.37
C LEU A 541 -26.95 15.81 38.31
N HIS A 542 -26.79 16.34 37.11
CA HIS A 542 -27.65 16.06 35.97
C HIS A 542 -26.82 15.39 34.89
N LEU A 543 -27.16 14.14 34.58
CA LEU A 543 -26.58 13.41 33.46
C LEU A 543 -27.51 13.56 32.26
N GLU A 544 -26.94 13.92 31.12
CA GLU A 544 -27.67 14.19 29.89
C GLU A 544 -27.06 13.39 28.74
N ILE A 545 -27.92 12.80 27.92
CA ILE A 545 -27.54 12.28 26.61
C ILE A 545 -28.12 13.25 25.58
N MET A 546 -27.24 13.79 24.75
CA MET A 546 -27.57 14.69 23.66
C MET A 546 -27.30 14.00 22.32
N GLN A 547 -28.09 14.34 21.32
CA GLN A 547 -27.87 13.98 19.92
C GLN A 547 -27.92 15.25 19.09
N GLY A 548 -26.76 15.72 18.64
CA GLY A 548 -26.61 17.10 18.18
C GLY A 548 -27.05 18.07 19.29
N GLU A 549 -27.98 18.97 18.97
CA GLU A 549 -28.54 19.92 19.94
C GLU A 549 -29.75 19.36 20.71
N ARG A 550 -30.27 18.19 20.34
CA ARG A 550 -31.46 17.59 20.94
C ARG A 550 -31.10 16.83 22.22
N THR A 551 -31.76 17.16 23.33
CA THR A 551 -31.70 16.35 24.54
C THR A 551 -32.55 15.08 24.38
N ILE A 552 -31.91 13.91 24.49
CA ILE A 552 -32.58 12.61 24.42
C ILE A 552 -33.10 12.21 25.80
N GLU A 553 -32.22 12.28 26.81
CA GLU A 553 -32.50 11.79 28.16
C GLU A 553 -31.85 12.72 29.19
N VAL A 554 -32.54 13.00 30.30
CA VAL A 554 -31.99 13.75 31.45
C VAL A 554 -32.30 13.01 32.74
N VAL A 555 -31.24 12.65 33.48
CA VAL A 555 -31.38 11.94 34.75
C VAL A 555 -30.71 12.69 35.89
N LYS A 556 -31.48 12.94 36.95
CA LYS A 556 -30.97 13.48 38.22
C LYS A 556 -30.27 12.37 39.00
N ILE A 557 -28.97 12.52 39.23
CA ILE A 557 -28.18 11.50 39.91
C ILE A 557 -28.08 11.83 41.40
N LYS A 558 -28.53 10.89 42.23
CA LYS A 558 -28.13 10.76 43.63
C LYS A 558 -27.16 9.59 43.76
N LEU A 559 -25.98 9.84 44.34
CA LEU A 559 -24.95 8.83 44.58
C LEU A 559 -25.05 8.31 46.01
N PHE A 560 -25.64 7.12 46.18
CA PHE A 560 -25.62 6.39 47.44
C PHE A 560 -24.55 5.29 47.35
N GLY A 561 -23.62 5.26 48.30
CA GLY A 561 -22.46 4.34 48.28
C GLY A 561 -21.20 4.92 47.59
N PRO A 562 -20.13 4.11 47.48
CA PRO A 562 -18.85 4.53 46.91
C PRO A 562 -18.83 4.56 45.37
N ARG A 563 -19.71 3.80 44.71
CA ARG A 563 -19.81 3.69 43.25
C ARG A 563 -21.25 3.51 42.82
N LYS A 564 -21.61 4.05 41.66
CA LYS A 564 -22.92 3.87 41.02
C LYS A 564 -22.73 3.69 39.51
N ILE A 565 -23.49 2.75 38.93
CA ILE A 565 -23.63 2.62 37.49
C ILE A 565 -25.01 3.15 37.12
N ILE A 566 -25.07 4.05 36.14
CA ILE A 566 -26.31 4.56 35.54
C ILE A 566 -26.39 4.01 34.14
N SER A 567 -27.51 3.37 33.80
CA SER A 567 -27.76 2.80 32.48
C SER A 567 -28.93 3.52 31.84
N LEU A 568 -28.72 4.10 30.66
CA LEU A 568 -29.73 4.86 29.92
C LEU A 568 -29.97 4.23 28.54
N PRO A 569 -31.23 4.07 28.10
CA PRO A 569 -31.53 3.63 26.75
C PRO A 569 -31.17 4.73 25.74
N LEU A 570 -30.78 4.33 24.54
CA LEU A 570 -30.48 5.22 23.43
C LEU A 570 -30.92 4.55 22.13
N GLN A 571 -31.79 5.21 21.36
CA GLN A 571 -32.21 4.74 20.05
C GLN A 571 -31.63 5.66 18.97
N ILE A 572 -30.98 5.07 17.97
CA ILE A 572 -30.45 5.78 16.81
C ILE A 572 -31.32 5.45 15.61
N ALA A 573 -32.10 6.44 15.16
CA ALA A 573 -32.93 6.35 13.97
C ALA A 573 -32.15 6.77 12.72
N ALA A 574 -32.56 6.25 11.54
CA ALA A 574 -31.91 6.56 10.27
C ALA A 574 -31.86 8.07 9.95
N ARG A 575 -32.93 8.81 10.26
CA ARG A 575 -32.98 10.27 10.05
C ARG A 575 -32.01 11.08 10.93
N ASP A 576 -31.52 10.51 12.03
CA ASP A 576 -30.66 11.22 13.00
C ASP A 576 -29.18 10.81 12.84
N LEU A 577 -28.82 10.15 11.73
CA LEU A 577 -27.51 9.51 11.52
C LEU A 577 -26.32 10.48 11.41
N SER A 578 -26.58 11.72 10.98
CA SER A 578 -25.58 12.80 10.93
C SER A 578 -25.29 13.42 12.30
N LEU A 579 -26.16 13.21 13.29
CA LEU A 579 -26.07 13.87 14.58
C LEU A 579 -25.21 13.05 15.56
N PRO A 580 -24.10 13.62 16.08
CA PRO A 580 -23.23 12.91 17.02
C PRO A 580 -23.89 12.80 18.40
N ILE A 581 -23.50 11.75 19.14
CA ILE A 581 -23.94 11.51 20.51
C ILE A 581 -22.93 12.11 21.50
N GLU A 582 -23.46 12.93 22.41
CA GLU A 582 -22.73 13.51 23.53
C GLU A 582 -23.34 13.02 24.84
N VAL A 583 -22.49 12.54 25.75
CA VAL A 583 -22.84 12.23 27.13
C VAL A 583 -22.18 13.27 28.02
N ARG A 584 -22.98 14.01 28.79
CA ARG A 584 -22.46 15.08 29.65
C ARG A 584 -23.03 15.03 31.05
N LEU A 585 -22.18 15.35 32.04
CA LEU A 585 -22.57 15.41 33.45
C LEU A 585 -22.38 16.82 33.97
N HIS A 586 -23.48 17.49 34.32
CA HIS A 586 -23.47 18.81 34.93
C HIS A 586 -23.59 18.73 36.47
N SER A 587 -22.81 19.56 37.17
CA SER A 587 -22.88 19.76 38.62
C SER A 587 -23.25 21.19 38.95
N VAL A 588 -24.14 21.38 39.93
CA VAL A 588 -24.42 22.72 40.50
C VAL A 588 -23.40 23.14 41.58
N GLY A 589 -22.31 22.39 41.73
CA GLY A 589 -21.26 22.62 42.72
C GLY A 589 -21.30 21.66 43.92
N LYS A 590 -20.23 21.71 44.72
CA LYS A 590 -20.01 20.88 45.93
C LYS A 590 -20.06 19.36 45.68
N SER A 591 -19.87 18.93 44.43
CA SER A 591 -19.72 17.52 44.05
C SER A 591 -18.27 17.09 44.19
N ASN A 592 -18.03 15.94 44.82
CA ASN A 592 -16.75 15.22 44.74
C ASN A 592 -17.00 13.84 44.15
N VAL A 593 -16.96 13.74 42.82
CA VAL A 593 -17.23 12.53 42.04
C VAL A 593 -16.18 12.33 40.98
N ALA A 594 -16.02 11.10 40.51
CA ALA A 594 -15.16 10.81 39.38
C ALA A 594 -15.88 9.92 38.36
N LEU A 595 -15.63 10.19 37.08
CA LEU A 595 -16.02 9.32 35.98
C LEU A 595 -14.99 8.21 35.85
N GLU A 596 -15.43 6.98 36.09
CA GLU A 596 -14.58 5.79 36.00
C GLU A 596 -14.69 5.11 34.64
N ARG A 597 -15.89 5.10 34.05
CA ARG A 597 -16.13 4.44 32.77
C ARG A 597 -17.38 4.96 32.05
N VAL A 598 -17.33 5.05 30.73
CA VAL A 598 -18.48 5.20 29.82
C VAL A 598 -18.45 4.05 28.83
N THR A 599 -19.49 3.22 28.81
CA THR A 599 -19.60 2.10 27.86
C THR A 599 -20.90 2.20 27.10
N VAL A 600 -20.87 2.01 25.79
CA VAL A 600 -22.06 1.96 24.93
C VAL A 600 -22.21 0.55 24.39
N LYS A 601 -23.37 -0.06 24.64
CA LYS A 601 -23.66 -1.44 24.26
C LYS A 601 -24.84 -1.48 23.31
N ARG A 602 -24.71 -2.18 22.20
CA ARG A 602 -25.83 -2.48 21.30
C ARG A 602 -26.75 -3.50 21.99
N VAL A 603 -28.05 -3.23 22.00
CA VAL A 603 -29.09 -4.10 22.57
C VAL A 603 -29.77 -4.82 21.42
N ARG A 604 -29.69 -6.16 21.38
CA ARG A 604 -30.39 -6.98 20.40
C ARG A 604 -31.83 -7.22 20.88
N LEU A 605 -32.78 -7.29 19.96
CA LEU A 605 -34.22 -7.47 20.26
C LEU A 605 -34.55 -8.73 21.09
N ALA A 606 -33.64 -9.71 21.18
CA ALA A 606 -33.80 -10.90 22.02
C ALA A 606 -33.48 -10.66 23.52
N ASP A 607 -32.86 -9.53 23.86
CA ASP A 607 -32.43 -9.16 25.22
C ASP A 607 -33.20 -7.94 25.78
N ALA A 608 -34.28 -7.52 25.11
CA ALA A 608 -35.10 -6.35 25.46
C ALA A 608 -36.35 -6.72 26.28
#